data_AF-A0A8H3GUI6-F1
#
_entry.id   AF-A0A8H3GUI6-F1
#
_cell.length_a   1.000
_cell.length_b   1.000
_cell.length_c   1.000
_cell.angle_alpha   90.00
_cell.angle_beta   90.00
_cell.angle_gamma   90.00
#
_symmetry.space_group_name_H-M   'P 1'
#
loop_
_entity.id
_entity.type
_entity.pdbx_description
1 polymer ?
#
loop_
_entity_poly.entity_id
_entity_poly.type
_entity_poly.pdbx_seq_one_letter_code
_entity_poly.pdbx_strand_id
1 'polypeptide(L)'
;MTRYNSRPRKGHSSVQKAQTSIRTSLGQFVKLSSTNLTSGTERGSAESTSDPTSPVIVVRRDKEYDALKKLLKNAIQRERRAKSNVQLLRERSDILCDQLSDACKARESMERALGYLQSVVDTRSTEIARLKEQISNLQRTTAQLSQELVKLSTELSTLLKKSQALENQRISMHRSHDALHKRLGRAMLKITQYEEHFSHEAVKTDQYHLKNSMGVIKPEVRDMLRKLACEGVSTERASDVINIVAEGLGVDIEGTVSAHSVARIMFEGLVTARMQIAHELMQAKSVTICGDGTSIKHQQYEAKSAYIQLPVQDDSKSLQSLQSNNIAPVHRTLGVQRAPTHTAKQQLDGWLKVFDACCDVFSRSPIGQTSHISSKMVAPKLRGMLTDHASDQKRLYELLGEWKRRCDREVRAMSKLAGMSVEEQLNMLSHHLDNAVSGVKGWRGLSPEHQSTVMHDAWFVLAAHIGEEEFQKLNPEVQFDIDFLAWTGCCMHKELNVTKGGVARFYRKNSGIQNDSQTQVTQDLALIAMLQLS
;
A
#
# COMPACT_ATOMS: atom_id res chain seq x y z
N MET A 1 26.12 -23.95 37.56
CA MET A 1 26.33 -25.23 36.85
C MET A 1 25.49 -25.20 35.58
N THR A 2 26.08 -24.72 34.47
CA THR A 2 26.49 -25.49 33.26
C THR A 2 25.29 -25.83 32.33
N ARG A 3 25.01 -25.00 31.31
CA ARG A 3 25.36 -25.16 29.85
C ARG A 3 24.80 -26.45 29.24
N TYR A 4 23.97 -26.41 28.20
CA TYR A 4 24.48 -26.37 26.83
C TYR A 4 23.47 -25.86 25.77
N ASN A 5 24.00 -25.04 24.86
CA ASN A 5 23.38 -24.51 23.64
C ASN A 5 23.24 -25.57 22.53
N SER A 6 22.21 -25.45 21.69
CA SER A 6 22.29 -25.87 20.28
C SER A 6 21.40 -24.99 19.39
N ARG A 7 22.06 -24.28 18.46
CA ARG A 7 21.48 -23.47 17.37
C ARG A 7 20.85 -24.37 16.27
N PRO A 8 19.86 -23.88 15.51
CA PRO A 8 19.32 -24.60 14.36
C PRO A 8 20.24 -24.49 13.14
N ARG A 9 20.49 -25.62 12.46
CA ARG A 9 21.27 -25.70 11.22
C ARG A 9 20.36 -25.53 10.01
N LYS A 10 20.75 -24.62 9.10
CA LYS A 10 20.18 -24.35 7.78
C LYS A 10 20.09 -25.64 6.94
N GLY A 11 18.92 -25.91 6.38
CA GLY A 11 18.70 -26.98 5.40
C GLY A 11 19.27 -26.60 4.04
N HIS A 12 20.15 -27.44 3.51
CA HIS A 12 20.56 -27.42 2.11
C HIS A 12 19.83 -28.53 1.33
N SER A 13 19.38 -28.11 0.14
CA SER A 13 18.61 -28.81 -0.88
C SER A 13 18.98 -30.27 -1.14
N SER A 14 17.94 -31.11 -1.22
CA SER A 14 17.91 -32.52 -1.62
C SER A 14 18.33 -32.79 -3.07
N VAL A 15 18.69 -31.76 -3.85
CA VAL A 15 19.02 -31.88 -5.28
C VAL A 15 20.52 -32.22 -5.52
N GLN A 16 21.42 -31.96 -4.57
CA GLN A 16 22.85 -32.31 -4.73
C GLN A 16 23.20 -33.76 -4.35
N LYS A 17 22.35 -34.48 -3.62
CA LYS A 17 22.58 -35.91 -3.29
C LYS A 17 22.15 -36.87 -4.40
N ALA A 18 21.26 -36.45 -5.32
CA ALA A 18 20.81 -37.28 -6.43
C ALA A 18 21.85 -37.35 -7.58
N GLN A 19 22.60 -36.27 -7.85
CA GLN A 19 23.60 -36.25 -8.92
C GLN A 19 24.91 -36.96 -8.59
N THR A 20 25.19 -37.23 -7.31
CA THR A 20 26.41 -37.94 -6.90
C THR A 20 26.24 -39.47 -6.96
N SER A 21 25.01 -39.99 -6.93
CA SER A 21 24.72 -41.43 -6.99
C SER A 21 24.71 -42.00 -8.42
N ILE A 22 24.36 -41.17 -9.41
CA ILE A 22 24.30 -41.57 -10.83
C ILE A 22 25.70 -41.61 -11.48
N ARG A 23 26.69 -40.91 -10.92
CA ARG A 23 28.07 -40.90 -11.46
C ARG A 23 28.92 -42.07 -10.98
N THR A 24 28.51 -42.78 -9.93
CA THR A 24 29.24 -43.93 -9.36
C THR A 24 28.76 -45.28 -9.90
N SER A 25 27.55 -45.36 -10.46
CA SER A 25 26.99 -46.61 -11.02
C SER A 25 27.34 -46.85 -12.49
N LEU A 26 27.76 -45.82 -13.24
CA LEU A 26 28.24 -45.95 -14.63
C LEU A 26 29.77 -46.10 -14.75
N GLY A 27 30.53 -45.97 -13.65
CA GLY A 27 31.99 -46.07 -13.61
C GLY A 27 32.56 -47.47 -13.33
N GLN A 28 31.73 -48.47 -13.02
CA GLN A 28 32.18 -49.82 -12.63
C GLN A 28 31.85 -50.93 -13.65
N PHE A 29 31.32 -50.61 -14.83
CA PHE A 29 30.98 -51.60 -15.86
C PHE A 29 31.88 -51.63 -17.11
N VAL A 30 33.00 -50.86 -17.15
CA VAL A 30 33.87 -50.77 -18.35
C VAL A 30 35.36 -51.08 -18.07
N LYS A 31 35.70 -51.75 -16.97
CA LYS A 31 37.11 -52.14 -16.71
C LYS A 31 37.21 -53.55 -16.16
N LEU A 32 37.22 -54.54 -17.06
CA LEU A 32 37.87 -55.86 -16.91
C LEU A 32 37.71 -56.64 -18.23
N SER A 33 38.42 -56.20 -19.27
CA SER A 33 38.67 -56.97 -20.50
C SER A 33 39.87 -56.36 -21.21
N SER A 34 41.08 -56.71 -20.78
CA SER A 34 42.32 -56.62 -21.56
C SER A 34 43.53 -56.95 -20.68
N THR A 35 43.95 -58.21 -20.68
CA THR A 35 45.36 -58.58 -20.47
C THR A 35 45.70 -59.83 -21.28
N ASN A 36 46.25 -59.57 -22.46
CA ASN A 36 47.41 -60.22 -23.07
C ASN A 36 47.48 -61.76 -23.05
N LEU A 37 47.07 -62.37 -24.17
CA LEU A 37 47.70 -63.59 -24.68
C LEU A 37 49.13 -63.24 -25.11
N THR A 38 50.11 -63.65 -24.31
CA THR A 38 51.51 -63.75 -24.75
C THR A 38 51.78 -65.15 -25.26
N SER A 39 51.94 -65.20 -26.58
CA SER A 39 52.61 -66.24 -27.37
C SER A 39 54.04 -66.52 -26.92
N GLY A 40 54.49 -67.75 -27.14
CA GLY A 40 55.85 -68.24 -26.94
C GLY A 40 55.83 -69.58 -26.18
N THR A 41 56.49 -70.66 -26.57
CA THR A 41 57.49 -70.87 -27.61
C THR A 41 57.56 -72.39 -27.80
N GLU A 42 57.39 -72.86 -29.03
CA GLU A 42 57.79 -74.21 -29.43
C GLU A 42 59.33 -74.32 -29.36
N ARG A 43 59.83 -75.36 -28.70
CA ARG A 43 61.21 -75.82 -28.88
C ARG A 43 61.20 -77.34 -28.95
N GLY A 44 61.47 -77.83 -30.15
CA GLY A 44 61.85 -79.22 -30.38
C GLY A 44 63.28 -79.49 -29.94
N SER A 45 63.53 -80.73 -29.54
CA SER A 45 64.81 -81.46 -29.59
C SER A 45 64.42 -82.93 -29.37
N ALA A 46 64.51 -83.83 -30.35
CA ALA A 46 65.67 -84.41 -31.02
C ALA A 46 65.78 -85.89 -30.59
N GLU A 47 65.86 -86.76 -31.59
CA GLU A 47 66.08 -88.19 -31.50
C GLU A 47 67.35 -88.53 -30.71
N SER A 48 67.33 -89.66 -29.99
CA SER A 48 68.48 -90.56 -29.99
C SER A 48 68.02 -91.99 -29.70
N THR A 49 68.43 -92.88 -30.60
CA THR A 49 68.34 -94.33 -30.54
C THR A 49 69.48 -94.91 -29.71
N SER A 50 69.20 -95.85 -28.81
CA SER A 50 70.02 -97.07 -28.63
C SER A 50 69.35 -98.03 -27.65
N ASP A 51 69.40 -99.31 -28.02
CA ASP A 51 68.73 -100.49 -27.49
C ASP A 51 69.55 -101.14 -26.32
N PRO A 52 69.30 -102.38 -25.85
CA PRO A 52 68.58 -102.70 -24.62
C PRO A 52 69.40 -103.45 -23.55
N THR A 53 69.04 -103.36 -22.26
CA THR A 53 69.20 -104.49 -21.30
C THR A 53 68.40 -104.30 -20.00
N SER A 54 67.59 -105.32 -19.66
CA SER A 54 66.85 -105.63 -18.41
C SER A 54 67.69 -105.62 -17.11
N PRO A 55 67.14 -105.88 -15.89
CA PRO A 55 65.75 -105.84 -15.38
C PRO A 55 65.65 -105.21 -13.95
N VAL A 56 64.79 -104.21 -13.69
CA VAL A 56 64.32 -103.93 -12.30
C VAL A 56 62.88 -103.40 -12.32
N ILE A 57 61.98 -104.23 -12.85
CA ILE A 57 60.53 -104.01 -12.83
C ILE A 57 60.02 -104.56 -11.50
N VAL A 58 59.98 -103.75 -10.43
CA VAL A 58 59.08 -103.95 -9.26
C VAL A 58 59.03 -102.68 -8.40
N VAL A 59 60.14 -101.94 -8.18
CA VAL A 59 60.16 -100.80 -7.23
C VAL A 59 59.64 -99.46 -7.80
N ARG A 60 59.57 -99.28 -9.13
CA ARG A 60 59.06 -98.04 -9.76
C ARG A 60 57.53 -97.95 -9.80
N ARG A 61 56.83 -99.09 -9.85
CA ARG A 61 55.35 -99.14 -9.93
C ARG A 61 54.67 -98.65 -8.65
N ASP A 62 55.29 -98.85 -7.48
CA ASP A 62 54.70 -98.42 -6.20
C ASP A 62 54.70 -96.89 -6.03
N LYS A 63 55.77 -96.21 -6.49
CA LYS A 63 55.83 -94.73 -6.47
C LYS A 63 54.85 -94.08 -7.46
N GLU A 64 54.67 -94.68 -8.63
CA GLU A 64 53.67 -94.25 -9.62
C GLU A 64 52.24 -94.50 -9.12
N TYR A 65 52.00 -95.63 -8.46
CA TYR A 65 50.72 -95.98 -7.84
C TYR A 65 50.33 -94.99 -6.73
N ASP A 66 51.27 -94.63 -5.85
CA ASP A 66 51.03 -93.62 -4.80
C ASP A 66 50.79 -92.21 -5.37
N ALA A 67 51.47 -91.84 -6.46
CA ALA A 67 51.22 -90.58 -7.17
C ALA A 67 49.82 -90.56 -7.81
N LEU A 68 49.41 -91.66 -8.45
CA LEU A 68 48.06 -91.82 -9.03
C LEU A 68 46.97 -91.75 -7.95
N LYS A 69 47.20 -92.39 -6.81
CA LYS A 69 46.30 -92.37 -5.64
C LYS A 69 46.13 -90.96 -5.07
N LYS A 70 47.21 -90.17 -5.04
CA LYS A 70 47.18 -88.75 -4.63
C LYS A 70 46.42 -87.87 -5.64
N LEU A 71 46.64 -88.09 -6.93
CA LEU A 71 45.90 -87.40 -8.00
C LEU A 71 44.41 -87.72 -7.97
N LEU A 72 44.04 -88.99 -7.78
CA LEU A 72 42.65 -89.43 -7.66
C LEU A 72 41.97 -88.82 -6.42
N LYS A 73 42.64 -88.79 -5.27
CA LYS A 73 42.14 -88.09 -4.07
C LYS A 73 41.91 -86.60 -4.31
N ASN A 74 42.84 -85.93 -4.99
CA ASN A 74 42.70 -84.52 -5.35
C ASN A 74 41.56 -84.29 -6.34
N ALA A 75 41.38 -85.18 -7.33
CA ALA A 75 40.29 -85.13 -8.29
C ALA A 75 38.92 -85.29 -7.59
N ILE A 76 38.79 -86.27 -6.70
CA ILE A 76 37.58 -86.47 -5.88
C ILE A 76 37.32 -85.24 -4.98
N GLN A 77 38.36 -84.63 -4.41
CA GLN A 77 38.19 -83.43 -3.59
C GLN A 77 37.76 -82.21 -4.44
N ARG A 78 38.28 -82.06 -5.65
CA ARG A 78 37.84 -81.03 -6.61
C ARG A 78 36.40 -81.24 -7.03
N GLU A 79 36.01 -82.49 -7.30
CA GLU A 79 34.63 -82.84 -7.64
C GLU A 79 33.67 -82.53 -6.49
N ARG A 80 34.04 -82.84 -5.24
CA ARG A 80 33.26 -82.49 -4.05
C ARG A 80 33.08 -80.98 -3.90
N ARG A 81 34.15 -80.19 -4.11
CA ARG A 81 34.07 -78.71 -4.09
C ARG A 81 33.20 -78.18 -5.23
N ALA A 82 33.31 -78.75 -6.43
CA ALA A 82 32.47 -78.37 -7.57
C ALA A 82 30.98 -78.64 -7.29
N LYS A 83 30.65 -79.81 -6.73
CA LYS A 83 29.29 -80.17 -6.31
C LYS A 83 28.73 -79.21 -5.25
N SER A 84 29.53 -78.88 -4.23
CA SER A 84 29.16 -77.91 -3.20
C SER A 84 28.95 -76.51 -3.77
N ASN A 85 29.80 -76.06 -4.71
CA ASN A 85 29.63 -74.77 -5.39
C ASN A 85 28.36 -74.74 -6.27
N VAL A 86 28.06 -75.84 -6.98
CA VAL A 86 26.83 -75.94 -7.78
C VAL A 86 25.59 -75.87 -6.88
N GLN A 87 25.63 -76.50 -5.70
CA GLN A 87 24.54 -76.41 -4.73
C GLN A 87 24.34 -74.97 -4.24
N LEU A 88 25.41 -74.28 -3.86
CA LEU A 88 25.36 -72.88 -3.41
C LEU A 88 24.86 -71.93 -4.52
N LEU A 89 25.23 -72.19 -5.78
CA LEU A 89 24.72 -71.43 -6.93
C LEU A 89 23.22 -71.69 -7.17
N ARG A 90 22.73 -72.91 -6.93
CA ARG A 90 21.29 -73.21 -7.01
C ARG A 90 20.52 -72.49 -5.93
N GLU A 91 20.95 -72.57 -4.68
CA GLU A 91 20.34 -71.83 -3.56
C GLU A 91 20.30 -70.32 -3.83
N ARG A 92 21.39 -69.78 -4.40
CA ARG A 92 21.43 -68.37 -4.79
C ARG A 92 20.52 -68.05 -5.97
N SER A 93 20.36 -68.96 -6.92
CA SER A 93 19.41 -68.82 -8.03
C SER A 93 17.98 -68.79 -7.52
N ASP A 94 17.63 -69.66 -6.57
CA ASP A 94 16.29 -69.73 -5.99
C ASP A 94 15.94 -68.43 -5.25
N ILE A 95 16.87 -67.91 -4.45
CA ILE A 95 16.72 -66.60 -3.78
C ILE A 95 16.49 -65.47 -4.79
N LEU A 96 17.24 -65.46 -5.91
CA LEU A 96 17.07 -64.44 -6.95
C LEU A 96 15.72 -64.56 -7.66
N CYS A 97 15.22 -65.78 -7.90
CA CYS A 97 13.90 -66.01 -8.46
C CYS A 97 12.79 -65.49 -7.53
N ASP A 98 12.90 -65.72 -6.22
CA ASP A 98 11.96 -65.21 -5.23
C ASP A 98 11.96 -63.68 -5.19
N GLN A 99 13.15 -63.07 -5.16
CA GLN A 99 13.30 -61.61 -5.20
C GLN A 99 12.71 -61.00 -6.48
N LEU A 100 12.88 -61.66 -7.63
CA LEU A 100 12.30 -61.21 -8.89
C LEU A 100 10.77 -61.32 -8.87
N SER A 101 10.24 -62.41 -8.32
CA SER A 101 8.79 -62.63 -8.16
C SER A 101 8.15 -61.54 -7.28
N ASP A 102 8.80 -61.21 -6.16
CA ASP A 102 8.33 -60.14 -5.26
C ASP A 102 8.43 -58.75 -5.91
N ALA A 103 9.50 -58.49 -6.67
CA ALA A 103 9.65 -57.26 -7.43
C ALA A 103 8.56 -57.11 -8.51
N CYS A 104 8.20 -58.20 -9.21
CA CYS A 104 7.10 -58.20 -10.17
C CYS A 104 5.75 -57.89 -9.52
N LYS A 105 5.43 -58.53 -8.39
CA LYS A 105 4.20 -58.25 -7.63
C LYS A 105 4.15 -56.80 -7.13
N ALA A 106 5.27 -56.27 -6.66
CA ALA A 106 5.38 -54.87 -6.23
C ALA A 106 5.12 -53.91 -7.41
N ARG A 107 5.67 -54.20 -8.59
CA ARG A 107 5.43 -53.41 -9.81
C ARG A 107 3.96 -53.41 -10.20
N GLU A 108 3.30 -54.56 -10.22
CA GLU A 108 1.86 -54.66 -10.52
C GLU A 108 0.99 -53.91 -9.51
N SER A 109 1.40 -53.89 -8.24
CA SER A 109 0.73 -53.07 -7.22
C SER A 109 0.90 -51.56 -7.49
N MET A 110 2.10 -51.13 -7.90
CA MET A 110 2.36 -49.74 -8.24
C MET A 110 1.59 -49.29 -9.49
N GLU A 111 1.54 -50.13 -10.53
CA GLU A 111 0.78 -49.85 -11.76
C GLU A 111 -0.72 -49.67 -11.47
N ARG A 112 -1.30 -50.52 -10.60
CA ARG A 112 -2.68 -50.35 -10.14
C ARG A 112 -2.89 -49.05 -9.37
N ALA A 113 -1.97 -48.69 -8.49
CA ALA A 113 -2.03 -47.43 -7.74
C ALA A 113 -1.93 -46.20 -8.65
N LEU A 114 -1.07 -46.24 -9.67
CA LEU A 114 -0.96 -45.19 -10.68
C LEU A 114 -2.23 -45.05 -11.51
N GLY A 115 -2.84 -46.17 -11.93
CA GLY A 115 -4.13 -46.16 -12.65
C GLY A 115 -5.25 -45.53 -11.81
N TYR A 116 -5.30 -45.84 -10.52
CA TYR A 116 -6.26 -45.20 -9.60
C TYR A 116 -6.02 -43.69 -9.49
N LEU A 117 -4.77 -43.26 -9.27
CA LEU A 117 -4.44 -41.84 -9.18
C LEU A 117 -4.77 -41.08 -10.47
N GLN A 118 -4.53 -41.69 -11.64
CA GLN A 118 -4.91 -41.09 -12.92
C GLN A 118 -6.41 -40.86 -13.01
N SER A 119 -7.24 -41.84 -12.63
CA SER A 119 -8.70 -41.69 -12.64
C SER A 119 -9.19 -40.56 -11.71
N VAL A 120 -8.52 -40.37 -10.57
CA VAL A 120 -8.81 -39.28 -9.63
C VAL A 120 -8.44 -37.93 -10.24
N VAL A 121 -7.27 -37.84 -10.89
CA VAL A 121 -6.83 -36.62 -11.58
C VAL A 121 -7.82 -36.24 -12.69
N ASP A 122 -8.26 -37.20 -13.50
CA ASP A 122 -9.21 -36.96 -14.58
C ASP A 122 -10.55 -36.47 -14.02
N THR A 123 -11.07 -37.11 -12.96
CA THR A 123 -12.31 -36.68 -12.28
C THR A 123 -12.20 -35.29 -11.66
N ARG A 124 -11.05 -34.93 -11.08
CA ARG A 124 -10.83 -33.59 -10.54
C ARG A 124 -10.68 -32.54 -11.64
N SER A 125 -10.08 -32.92 -12.78
CA SER A 125 -9.92 -32.01 -13.92
C SER A 125 -11.26 -31.60 -14.53
N THR A 126 -12.21 -32.53 -14.62
CA THR A 126 -13.57 -32.25 -15.12
C THR A 126 -14.35 -31.36 -14.16
N GLU A 127 -14.24 -31.58 -12.84
CA GLU A 127 -14.89 -30.70 -11.86
C GLU A 127 -14.29 -29.29 -11.86
N ILE A 128 -12.96 -29.16 -12.02
CA ILE A 128 -12.31 -27.85 -12.18
C ILE A 128 -12.83 -27.13 -13.43
N ALA A 129 -13.01 -27.84 -14.55
CA ALA A 129 -13.56 -27.23 -15.77
C ALA A 129 -15.00 -26.74 -15.54
N ARG A 130 -15.84 -27.54 -14.87
CA ARG A 130 -17.23 -27.19 -14.52
C ARG A 130 -17.29 -25.96 -13.62
N LEU A 131 -16.45 -25.90 -12.59
CA LEU A 131 -16.39 -24.75 -11.68
C LEU A 131 -15.92 -23.47 -12.39
N LYS A 132 -14.96 -23.58 -13.32
CA LYS A 132 -14.52 -22.43 -14.13
C LYS A 132 -15.64 -21.86 -15.01
N GLU A 133 -16.46 -22.73 -15.59
CA GLU A 133 -17.62 -22.31 -16.37
C GLU A 133 -18.67 -21.61 -15.49
N GLN A 134 -18.95 -22.15 -14.31
CA GLN A 134 -19.84 -21.50 -13.33
C GLN A 134 -19.35 -20.12 -12.90
N ILE A 135 -18.05 -19.98 -12.61
CA ILE A 135 -17.43 -18.69 -12.27
C ILE A 135 -17.60 -17.69 -13.42
N SER A 136 -17.37 -18.14 -14.66
CA SER A 136 -17.51 -17.28 -15.84
C SER A 136 -18.95 -16.80 -16.04
N ASN A 137 -19.94 -17.66 -15.76
CA ASN A 137 -21.35 -17.31 -15.81
C ASN A 137 -21.73 -16.31 -14.71
N LEU A 138 -21.25 -16.52 -13.47
CA LEU A 138 -21.47 -15.60 -12.36
C LEU A 138 -20.82 -14.23 -12.58
N GLN A 139 -19.65 -14.19 -13.21
CA GLN A 139 -18.99 -12.93 -13.57
C GLN A 139 -19.83 -12.15 -14.59
N ARG A 140 -20.42 -12.84 -15.58
CA ARG A 140 -21.28 -12.22 -16.59
C ARG A 140 -22.56 -11.64 -15.97
N THR A 141 -23.22 -12.37 -15.08
CA THR A 141 -24.42 -11.87 -14.39
C THR A 141 -24.10 -10.71 -13.45
N THR A 142 -22.98 -10.77 -12.73
CA THR A 142 -22.52 -9.66 -11.87
C THR A 142 -22.25 -8.40 -12.69
N ALA A 143 -21.62 -8.52 -13.85
CA ALA A 143 -21.38 -7.39 -14.75
C ALA A 143 -22.69 -6.77 -15.26
N GLN A 144 -23.66 -7.59 -15.66
CA GLN A 144 -24.98 -7.12 -16.11
C GLN A 144 -25.72 -6.36 -14.99
N LEU A 145 -25.81 -6.95 -13.79
CA LEU A 145 -26.46 -6.32 -12.64
C LEU A 145 -25.77 -5.00 -12.24
N SER A 146 -24.43 -4.96 -12.30
CA SER A 146 -23.69 -3.73 -12.00
C SER A 146 -24.02 -2.60 -13.00
N GLN A 147 -24.21 -2.94 -14.27
CA GLN A 147 -24.57 -1.97 -15.31
C GLN A 147 -26.00 -1.45 -15.12
N GLU A 148 -26.94 -2.32 -14.75
CA GLU A 148 -28.31 -1.92 -14.41
C GLU A 148 -28.36 -1.02 -13.18
N LEU A 149 -27.60 -1.33 -12.14
CA LEU A 149 -27.52 -0.53 -10.91
C LEU A 149 -27.00 0.89 -11.21
N VAL A 150 -25.97 1.01 -12.05
CA VAL A 150 -25.45 2.33 -12.48
C VAL A 150 -26.53 3.10 -13.24
N LYS A 151 -27.24 2.47 -14.18
CA LYS A 151 -28.34 3.12 -14.91
C LYS A 151 -29.42 3.63 -13.95
N LEU A 152 -29.90 2.77 -13.06
CA LEU A 152 -30.94 3.14 -12.08
C LEU A 152 -30.48 4.26 -11.14
N SER A 153 -29.21 4.23 -10.71
CA SER A 153 -28.62 5.27 -9.87
C SER A 153 -28.58 6.64 -10.59
N THR A 154 -28.22 6.64 -11.87
CA THR A 154 -28.24 7.88 -12.68
C THR A 154 -29.65 8.43 -12.85
N GLU A 155 -30.63 7.57 -13.14
CA GLU A 155 -32.04 7.98 -13.23
C GLU A 155 -32.55 8.56 -11.92
N LEU A 156 -32.26 7.91 -10.78
CA LEU A 156 -32.64 8.39 -9.46
C LEU A 156 -32.01 9.75 -9.13
N SER A 157 -30.74 9.96 -9.49
CA SER A 157 -30.08 11.27 -9.36
C SER A 157 -30.76 12.36 -10.17
N THR A 158 -31.17 12.05 -11.42
CA THR A 158 -31.89 13.02 -12.26
C THR A 158 -33.26 13.37 -11.71
N LEU A 159 -34.00 12.37 -11.19
CA LEU A 159 -35.31 12.57 -10.57
C LEU A 159 -35.21 13.39 -9.29
N LEU A 160 -34.20 13.16 -8.45
CA LEU A 160 -33.95 13.97 -7.26
C LEU A 160 -33.67 15.44 -7.61
N LYS A 161 -32.81 15.69 -8.60
CA LYS A 161 -32.54 17.07 -9.08
C LYS A 161 -33.82 17.75 -9.58
N LYS A 162 -34.67 17.01 -10.31
CA LYS A 162 -35.95 17.52 -10.81
C LYS A 162 -36.92 17.83 -9.68
N SER A 163 -37.03 16.95 -8.67
CA SER A 163 -37.85 17.16 -7.49
C SER A 163 -37.42 18.41 -6.72
N GLN A 164 -36.10 18.60 -6.52
CA GLN A 164 -35.58 19.76 -5.83
C GLN A 164 -35.77 21.07 -6.61
N ALA A 165 -35.65 21.02 -7.94
CA ALA A 165 -35.95 22.18 -8.79
C ALA A 165 -37.44 22.59 -8.69
N LEU A 166 -38.35 21.62 -8.71
CA LEU A 166 -39.79 21.87 -8.54
C LEU A 166 -40.11 22.42 -7.16
N GLU A 167 -39.46 21.92 -6.11
CA GLU A 167 -39.63 22.43 -4.74
C GLU A 167 -39.16 23.89 -4.62
N ASN A 168 -38.00 24.22 -5.19
CA ASN A 168 -37.51 25.60 -5.24
C ASN A 168 -38.47 26.52 -6.02
N GLN A 169 -39.01 26.03 -7.14
CA GLN A 169 -40.01 26.77 -7.92
C GLN A 169 -41.28 27.01 -7.11
N ARG A 170 -41.77 26.00 -6.37
CA ARG A 170 -42.93 26.11 -5.48
C ARG A 170 -42.71 27.19 -4.42
N ILE A 171 -41.55 27.17 -3.74
CA ILE A 171 -41.19 28.17 -2.72
C ILE A 171 -41.13 29.57 -3.33
N SER A 172 -40.52 29.72 -4.51
CA SER A 172 -40.46 31.00 -5.22
C SER A 172 -41.84 31.53 -5.58
N MET A 173 -42.74 30.67 -6.09
CA MET A 173 -44.11 31.04 -6.38
C MET A 173 -44.87 31.44 -5.11
N HIS A 174 -44.71 30.72 -4.00
CA HIS A 174 -45.32 31.09 -2.72
C HIS A 174 -44.85 32.46 -2.23
N ARG A 175 -43.54 32.73 -2.29
CA ARG A 175 -42.99 34.05 -1.92
C ARG A 175 -43.52 35.16 -2.83
N SER A 176 -43.62 34.90 -4.14
CA SER A 176 -44.19 35.86 -5.08
C SER A 176 -45.67 36.12 -4.79
N HIS A 177 -46.43 35.08 -4.49
CA HIS A 177 -47.84 35.18 -4.10
C HIS A 177 -48.01 36.00 -2.81
N ASP A 178 -47.23 35.70 -1.77
CA ASP A 178 -47.23 36.47 -0.52
C ASP A 178 -46.82 37.92 -0.73
N ALA A 179 -45.83 38.18 -1.57
CA ALA A 179 -45.38 39.54 -1.89
C ALA A 179 -46.49 40.33 -2.62
N LEU A 180 -47.18 39.69 -3.56
CA LEU A 180 -48.34 40.27 -4.26
C LEU A 180 -49.51 40.49 -3.30
N HIS A 181 -49.81 39.54 -2.42
CA HIS A 181 -50.87 39.65 -1.43
C HIS A 181 -50.60 40.80 -0.45
N LYS A 182 -49.35 40.92 0.04
CA LYS A 182 -48.92 42.05 0.88
C LYS A 182 -48.93 43.38 0.12
N ARG A 183 -48.57 43.39 -1.17
CA ARG A 183 -48.69 44.59 -2.04
C ARG A 183 -50.13 45.01 -2.22
N LEU A 184 -51.04 44.07 -2.48
CA LEU A 184 -52.47 44.32 -2.60
C LEU A 184 -53.04 44.87 -1.29
N GLY A 185 -52.71 44.24 -0.16
CA GLY A 185 -53.12 44.72 1.16
C GLY A 185 -52.63 46.13 1.47
N ARG A 186 -51.35 46.43 1.16
CA ARG A 186 -50.80 47.80 1.29
C ARG A 186 -51.43 48.79 0.33
N ALA A 187 -51.78 48.38 -0.90
CA ALA A 187 -52.46 49.23 -1.86
C ALA A 187 -53.90 49.54 -1.41
N MET A 188 -54.63 48.55 -0.89
CA MET A 188 -55.95 48.75 -0.30
C MET A 188 -55.91 49.64 0.94
N LEU A 189 -54.93 49.44 1.82
CA LEU A 189 -54.66 50.32 2.98
C LEU A 189 -54.28 51.73 2.54
N LYS A 190 -53.46 51.88 1.49
CA LYS A 190 -53.16 53.19 0.93
C LYS A 190 -54.39 53.84 0.30
N ILE A 191 -55.25 53.10 -0.40
CA ILE A 191 -56.48 53.66 -0.99
C ILE A 191 -57.42 54.16 0.12
N THR A 192 -57.62 53.36 1.18
CA THR A 192 -58.41 53.77 2.36
C THR A 192 -57.74 54.92 3.14
N GLN A 193 -56.42 54.91 3.30
CA GLN A 193 -55.67 56.02 3.91
C GLN A 193 -55.59 57.27 3.01
N TYR A 194 -55.62 57.15 1.67
CA TYR A 194 -55.67 58.29 0.74
C TYR A 194 -57.07 58.92 0.73
N GLU A 195 -58.11 58.16 1.05
CA GLU A 195 -59.46 58.68 1.33
C GLU A 195 -59.56 59.35 2.71
N GLU A 196 -58.74 58.96 3.69
CA GLU A 196 -58.76 59.50 5.07
C GLU A 196 -57.70 60.58 5.37
N HIS A 197 -56.57 60.64 4.66
CA HIS A 197 -55.42 61.49 4.98
C HIS A 197 -54.96 62.34 3.78
N PHE A 198 -55.74 63.36 3.42
CA PHE A 198 -55.19 64.60 2.90
C PHE A 198 -54.71 65.45 4.08
N SER A 199 -53.69 64.98 4.81
CA SER A 199 -53.02 65.75 5.87
C SER A 199 -51.68 65.12 6.19
N HIS A 200 -50.64 65.82 5.72
CA HIS A 200 -49.23 65.80 6.13
C HIS A 200 -48.76 64.66 7.05
N GLU A 201 -47.81 63.85 6.56
CA GLU A 201 -46.67 63.49 7.41
C GLU A 201 -45.42 63.14 6.59
N ALA A 202 -44.31 63.76 6.99
CA ALA A 202 -42.99 63.60 6.42
C ALA A 202 -42.45 62.20 6.76
N VAL A 203 -42.00 61.50 5.72
CA VAL A 203 -41.33 60.20 5.81
C VAL A 203 -40.05 60.36 6.64
N LYS A 204 -40.02 59.81 7.85
CA LYS A 204 -38.76 59.57 8.57
C LYS A 204 -38.05 58.41 7.88
N THR A 205 -36.93 58.68 7.24
CA THR A 205 -35.99 57.66 6.75
C THR A 205 -35.42 56.90 7.95
N ASP A 206 -35.51 55.58 7.93
CA ASP A 206 -34.89 54.71 8.94
C ASP A 206 -33.37 54.85 8.85
N GLN A 207 -32.74 55.28 9.95
CA GLN A 207 -31.29 55.52 10.04
C GLN A 207 -30.58 54.32 10.66
N TYR A 208 -29.64 53.70 9.94
CA TYR A 208 -28.89 52.54 10.39
C TYR A 208 -27.44 52.91 10.75
N HIS A 209 -27.05 52.64 12.00
CA HIS A 209 -25.71 52.97 12.48
C HIS A 209 -24.75 51.78 12.32
N LEU A 210 -23.60 51.99 11.66
CA LEU A 210 -22.58 50.93 11.48
C LEU A 210 -21.79 50.61 12.75
N LYS A 211 -21.73 51.59 13.67
CA LYS A 211 -21.01 51.51 14.93
C LYS A 211 -21.99 51.63 16.08
N ASN A 212 -21.63 51.09 17.25
CA ASN A 212 -22.35 51.36 18.48
C ASN A 212 -22.00 52.75 19.02
N SER A 213 -22.65 53.17 20.11
CA SER A 213 -22.41 54.45 20.77
C SER A 213 -20.97 54.66 21.27
N MET A 214 -20.17 53.59 21.37
CA MET A 214 -18.74 53.64 21.73
C MET A 214 -17.81 53.64 20.51
N GLY A 215 -18.35 53.78 19.29
CA GLY A 215 -17.55 53.78 18.05
C GLY A 215 -17.06 52.40 17.60
N VAL A 216 -17.49 51.31 18.26
CA VAL A 216 -17.12 49.94 17.91
C VAL A 216 -18.03 49.43 16.79
N ILE A 217 -17.44 48.85 15.75
CA ILE A 217 -18.18 48.25 14.62
C ILE A 217 -19.01 47.08 15.14
N LYS A 218 -20.32 47.10 14.87
CA LYS A 218 -21.27 46.10 15.38
C LYS A 218 -20.96 44.69 14.85
N PRO A 219 -21.20 43.61 15.63
CA PRO A 219 -20.93 42.24 15.20
C PRO A 219 -21.58 41.86 13.87
N GLU A 220 -22.82 42.30 13.63
CA GLU A 220 -23.59 42.02 12.42
C GLU A 220 -22.96 42.73 11.20
N VAL A 221 -22.43 43.94 11.41
CA VAL A 221 -21.70 44.70 10.39
C VAL A 221 -20.36 44.03 10.07
N ARG A 222 -19.64 43.52 11.09
CA ARG A 222 -18.42 42.74 10.88
C ARG A 222 -18.69 41.48 10.06
N ASP A 223 -19.79 40.79 10.34
CA ASP A 223 -20.20 39.61 9.59
C ASP A 223 -20.56 39.92 8.13
N MET A 224 -21.33 40.99 7.92
CA MET A 224 -21.65 41.51 6.58
C MET A 224 -20.38 41.86 5.80
N LEU A 225 -19.42 42.57 6.40
CA LEU A 225 -18.16 42.93 5.77
C LEU A 225 -17.33 41.70 5.35
N ARG A 226 -17.31 40.63 6.16
CA ARG A 226 -16.66 39.37 5.79
C ARG A 226 -17.33 38.72 4.58
N LYS A 227 -18.67 38.67 4.57
CA LYS A 227 -19.44 38.11 3.45
C LYS A 227 -19.19 38.90 2.16
N LEU A 228 -19.24 40.23 2.22
CA LEU A 228 -18.92 41.08 1.05
C LEU A 228 -17.52 40.80 0.51
N ALA A 229 -16.52 40.67 1.39
CA ALA A 229 -15.16 40.32 0.97
C ALA A 229 -15.09 38.94 0.32
N CYS A 230 -15.84 37.94 0.82
CA CYS A 230 -15.93 36.61 0.21
C CYS A 230 -16.60 36.63 -1.17
N GLU A 231 -17.55 37.55 -1.41
CA GLU A 231 -18.16 37.80 -2.72
C GLU A 231 -17.27 38.63 -3.67
N GLY A 232 -16.03 38.93 -3.26
CA GLY A 232 -15.04 39.63 -4.10
C GLY A 232 -15.05 41.15 -3.97
N VAL A 233 -15.77 41.72 -3.00
CA VAL A 233 -15.72 43.17 -2.74
C VAL A 233 -14.38 43.52 -2.11
N SER A 234 -13.61 44.38 -2.78
CA SER A 234 -12.34 44.90 -2.26
C SER A 234 -12.55 45.65 -0.95
N THR A 235 -11.60 45.54 -0.01
CA THR A 235 -11.67 46.19 1.31
C THR A 235 -11.87 47.71 1.24
N GLU A 236 -11.38 48.35 0.17
CA GLU A 236 -11.53 49.78 -0.09
C GLU A 236 -12.95 50.19 -0.49
N ARG A 237 -13.68 49.30 -1.17
CA ARG A 237 -15.01 49.57 -1.72
C ARG A 237 -16.15 49.02 -0.86
N ALA A 238 -15.82 48.33 0.23
CA ALA A 238 -16.82 47.68 1.08
C ALA A 238 -17.84 48.68 1.64
N SER A 239 -17.38 49.87 2.09
CA SER A 239 -18.29 50.93 2.55
C SER A 239 -19.11 51.55 1.41
N ASP A 240 -18.53 51.71 0.22
CA ASP A 240 -19.26 52.26 -0.93
C ASP A 240 -20.41 51.34 -1.34
N VAL A 241 -20.15 50.03 -1.40
CA VAL A 241 -21.18 49.02 -1.70
C VAL A 241 -22.30 49.05 -0.66
N ILE A 242 -21.96 49.18 0.62
CA ILE A 242 -22.94 49.28 1.71
C ILE A 242 -23.83 50.52 1.52
N ASN A 243 -23.23 51.66 1.17
CA ASN A 243 -23.98 52.91 0.93
C ASN A 243 -24.89 52.79 -0.30
N ILE A 244 -24.40 52.24 -1.41
CA ILE A 244 -25.18 52.04 -2.64
C ILE A 244 -26.41 51.15 -2.37
N VAL A 245 -26.22 50.05 -1.63
CA VAL A 245 -27.32 49.14 -1.29
C VAL A 245 -28.33 49.80 -0.36
N ALA A 246 -27.88 50.59 0.62
CA ALA A 246 -28.79 51.26 1.54
C ALA A 246 -29.57 52.41 0.90
N GLU A 247 -28.94 53.19 0.01
CA GLU A 247 -29.61 54.19 -0.81
C GLU A 247 -30.75 53.55 -1.63
N GLY A 248 -30.49 52.42 -2.28
CA GLY A 248 -31.50 51.67 -3.02
C GLY A 248 -32.66 51.11 -2.16
N LEU A 249 -32.44 50.98 -0.85
CA LEU A 249 -33.45 50.53 0.12
C LEU A 249 -34.12 51.69 0.90
N GLY A 250 -33.72 52.94 0.65
CA GLY A 250 -34.22 54.12 1.37
C GLY A 250 -33.80 54.18 2.84
N VAL A 251 -32.66 53.56 3.18
CA VAL A 251 -32.08 53.55 4.52
C VAL A 251 -30.90 54.52 4.55
N ASP A 252 -30.88 55.43 5.52
CA ASP A 252 -29.73 56.32 5.71
C ASP A 252 -28.67 55.65 6.58
N ILE A 253 -27.40 55.69 6.17
CA ILE A 253 -26.32 55.03 6.91
C ILE A 253 -25.52 56.04 7.70
N GLU A 254 -25.46 55.82 9.01
CA GLU A 254 -24.61 56.60 9.89
C GLU A 254 -23.26 55.92 10.14
N GLY A 255 -22.21 56.65 9.74
CA GLY A 255 -20.81 56.30 9.94
C GLY A 255 -20.18 55.57 8.76
N THR A 256 -18.87 55.35 8.85
CA THR A 256 -18.06 54.69 7.82
C THR A 256 -17.10 53.67 8.42
N VAL A 257 -16.70 52.68 7.61
CA VAL A 257 -15.71 51.67 8.01
C VAL A 257 -14.49 51.79 7.11
N SER A 258 -13.33 52.08 7.69
CA SER A 258 -12.09 52.21 6.90
C SER A 258 -11.66 50.87 6.29
N ALA A 259 -11.00 50.92 5.14
CA ALA A 259 -10.41 49.73 4.49
C ALA A 259 -9.51 48.92 5.45
N HIS A 260 -8.74 49.63 6.28
CA HIS A 260 -7.88 49.01 7.29
C HIS A 260 -8.69 48.28 8.39
N SER A 261 -9.83 48.82 8.81
CA SER A 261 -10.75 48.11 9.72
C SER A 261 -11.32 46.85 9.07
N VAL A 262 -11.71 46.91 7.80
CA VAL A 262 -12.17 45.73 7.04
C VAL A 262 -11.08 44.67 6.97
N ALA A 263 -9.84 45.06 6.65
CA ALA A 263 -8.71 44.15 6.59
C ALA A 263 -8.43 43.45 7.95
N ARG A 264 -8.54 44.20 9.07
CA ARG A 264 -8.42 43.61 10.41
C ARG A 264 -9.55 42.63 10.73
N ILE A 265 -10.79 42.97 10.36
CA ILE A 265 -11.94 42.06 10.52
C ILE A 265 -11.72 40.75 9.76
N MET A 266 -11.16 40.81 8.54
CA MET A 266 -10.79 39.63 7.76
C MET A 266 -9.68 38.83 8.42
N PHE A 267 -8.64 39.51 8.93
CA PHE A 267 -7.54 38.85 9.63
C PHE A 267 -8.00 38.14 10.91
N GLU A 268 -8.88 38.76 11.69
CA GLU A 268 -9.50 38.11 12.84
C GLU A 268 -10.29 36.86 12.41
N GLY A 269 -11.03 36.92 11.31
CA GLY A 269 -11.71 35.77 10.73
C GLY A 269 -10.75 34.62 10.38
N LEU A 270 -9.57 34.94 9.83
CA LEU A 270 -8.51 33.95 9.57
C LEU A 270 -7.98 33.31 10.85
N VAL A 271 -7.75 34.11 11.90
CA VAL A 271 -7.32 33.61 13.21
C VAL A 271 -8.35 32.65 13.78
N THR A 272 -9.64 33.04 13.77
CA THR A 272 -10.74 32.18 14.21
C THR A 272 -10.81 30.88 13.40
N ALA A 273 -10.67 30.96 12.07
CA ALA A 273 -10.71 29.78 11.21
C ALA A 273 -9.56 28.80 11.51
N ARG A 274 -8.35 29.29 11.76
CA ARG A 274 -7.20 28.45 12.16
C ARG A 274 -7.41 27.77 13.49
N MET A 275 -7.93 28.50 14.48
CA MET A 275 -8.28 27.94 15.80
C MET A 275 -9.34 26.85 15.66
N GLN A 276 -10.38 27.11 14.86
CA GLN A 276 -11.45 26.16 14.60
C GLN A 276 -10.92 24.87 13.96
N ILE A 277 -10.09 24.99 12.92
CA ILE A 277 -9.48 23.83 12.25
C ILE A 277 -8.64 23.02 13.25
N ALA A 278 -7.81 23.66 14.06
CA ALA A 278 -7.01 22.95 15.07
C ALA A 278 -7.90 22.20 16.06
N HIS A 279 -8.94 22.85 16.57
CA HIS A 279 -9.91 22.25 17.50
C HIS A 279 -10.67 21.07 16.87
N GLU A 280 -11.09 21.19 15.62
CA GLU A 280 -11.76 20.13 14.88
C GLU A 280 -10.81 18.96 14.62
N LEU A 281 -9.55 19.22 14.23
CA LEU A 281 -8.52 18.19 14.09
C LEU A 281 -8.24 17.47 15.42
N MET A 282 -8.37 18.13 16.58
CA MET A 282 -8.29 17.50 17.90
C MET A 282 -9.36 16.46 18.13
N GLN A 283 -10.59 16.76 17.73
CA GLN A 283 -11.72 15.87 17.98
C GLN A 283 -11.94 14.86 16.86
N ALA A 284 -11.34 15.09 15.68
CA ALA A 284 -11.58 14.29 14.49
C ALA A 284 -11.34 12.79 14.72
N LYS A 285 -12.30 11.98 14.29
CA LYS A 285 -12.17 10.52 14.15
C LYS A 285 -11.29 10.17 12.97
N SER A 286 -11.46 10.88 11.86
CA SER A 286 -10.63 10.72 10.67
C SER A 286 -10.52 12.02 9.87
N VAL A 287 -9.45 12.13 9.11
CA VAL A 287 -9.13 13.27 8.25
C VAL A 287 -8.73 12.74 6.88
N THR A 288 -9.27 13.36 5.85
CA THR A 288 -8.87 13.14 4.46
C THR A 288 -8.44 14.46 3.87
N ILE A 289 -7.23 14.53 3.31
CA ILE A 289 -6.68 15.77 2.74
C ILE A 289 -6.84 15.81 1.23
N CYS A 290 -6.99 17.01 0.68
CA CYS A 290 -7.07 17.26 -0.75
C CYS A 290 -6.17 18.45 -1.10
N GLY A 291 -5.38 18.32 -2.16
CA GLY A 291 -4.52 19.38 -2.62
C GLY A 291 -4.55 19.51 -4.14
N ASP A 292 -4.50 20.74 -4.62
CA ASP A 292 -4.28 21.05 -6.03
C ASP A 292 -3.25 22.16 -6.18
N GLY A 293 -2.43 22.07 -7.22
CA GLY A 293 -1.29 22.95 -7.45
C GLY A 293 -1.31 23.56 -8.83
N THR A 294 -1.04 24.87 -8.92
CA THR A 294 -0.90 25.55 -10.21
C THR A 294 0.26 26.53 -10.20
N SER A 295 0.78 26.85 -11.38
CA SER A 295 1.85 27.81 -11.58
C SER A 295 1.30 29.09 -12.22
N ILE A 296 1.50 30.23 -11.57
CA ILE A 296 1.18 31.56 -12.12
C ILE A 296 2.48 32.35 -12.22
N LYS A 297 2.89 32.75 -13.43
CA LYS A 297 4.13 33.52 -13.68
C LYS A 297 5.38 32.91 -13.01
N HIS A 298 5.61 31.61 -13.24
CA HIS A 298 6.72 30.83 -12.65
C HIS A 298 6.73 30.74 -11.12
N GLN A 299 5.61 31.05 -10.48
CA GLN A 299 5.42 30.90 -9.05
C GLN A 299 4.37 29.82 -8.77
N GLN A 300 4.73 28.83 -7.95
CA GLN A 300 3.85 27.72 -7.63
C GLN A 300 2.90 28.13 -6.48
N TYR A 301 1.63 27.78 -6.64
CA TYR A 301 0.58 27.95 -5.65
C TYR A 301 -0.09 26.62 -5.40
N GLU A 302 -0.39 26.34 -4.14
CA GLU A 302 -1.03 25.11 -3.69
C GLU A 302 -2.24 25.45 -2.86
N ALA A 303 -3.42 25.06 -3.37
CA ALA A 303 -4.65 25.05 -2.61
C ALA A 303 -4.70 23.78 -1.77
N LYS A 304 -5.04 23.92 -0.48
CA LYS A 304 -5.12 22.80 0.45
C LYS A 304 -6.48 22.78 1.13
N SER A 305 -7.07 21.60 1.24
CA SER A 305 -8.35 21.37 1.92
C SER A 305 -8.33 20.07 2.71
N ALA A 306 -9.16 20.00 3.74
CA ALA A 306 -9.35 18.81 4.55
C ALA A 306 -10.84 18.51 4.74
N TYR A 307 -11.17 17.22 4.66
CA TYR A 307 -12.45 16.66 5.08
C TYR A 307 -12.26 16.03 6.46
N ILE A 308 -12.96 16.56 7.45
CA ILE A 308 -12.78 16.22 8.86
C ILE A 308 -14.04 15.52 9.35
N GLN A 309 -13.92 14.25 9.73
CA GLN A 309 -15.00 13.51 10.36
C GLN A 309 -14.99 13.78 11.87
N LEU A 310 -15.95 14.56 12.35
CA LEU A 310 -16.16 14.80 13.77
C LEU A 310 -16.95 13.64 14.42
N PRO A 311 -16.75 13.37 15.72
CA PRO A 311 -17.55 12.42 16.47
C PRO A 311 -19.00 12.90 16.56
N VAL A 312 -19.94 11.95 16.56
CA VAL A 312 -21.36 12.26 16.80
C VAL A 312 -21.50 12.78 18.22
N GLN A 313 -21.86 14.04 18.39
CA GLN A 313 -22.35 14.52 19.68
C GLN A 313 -23.74 13.94 19.88
N ASP A 314 -23.89 13.14 20.93
CA ASP A 314 -25.16 12.55 21.35
C ASP A 314 -25.98 13.63 22.06
N ASP A 315 -26.35 14.67 21.31
CA ASP A 315 -27.26 15.69 21.82
C ASP A 315 -28.64 15.07 21.88
N SER A 316 -28.97 14.61 23.08
CA SER A 316 -30.28 14.12 23.50
C SER A 316 -31.35 15.20 23.30
N LYS A 317 -31.79 15.44 22.06
CA LYS A 317 -32.98 16.23 21.67
C LYS A 317 -33.22 16.21 20.16
N SER A 318 -33.26 15.05 19.53
CA SER A 318 -34.08 14.85 18.33
C SER A 318 -34.25 13.35 18.04
N LEU A 319 -35.38 12.81 18.51
CA LEU A 319 -35.88 11.46 18.25
C LEU A 319 -36.27 11.20 16.77
N GLN A 320 -35.60 11.87 15.82
CA GLN A 320 -35.82 11.74 14.38
C GLN A 320 -34.55 11.43 13.58
N SER A 321 -33.36 11.36 14.20
CA SER A 321 -32.09 11.07 13.50
C SER A 321 -31.67 9.60 13.50
N LEU A 322 -32.50 8.67 13.99
CA LEU A 322 -32.23 7.22 14.05
C LEU A 322 -32.15 6.52 12.67
N GLN A 323 -32.09 7.26 11.56
CA GLN A 323 -31.91 6.72 10.21
C GLN A 323 -30.72 7.30 9.42
N SER A 324 -29.86 8.14 10.01
CA SER A 324 -28.58 8.46 9.37
C SER A 324 -27.43 8.64 10.36
N ASN A 325 -26.77 7.54 10.71
CA ASN A 325 -25.47 7.54 11.40
C ASN A 325 -24.31 8.07 10.54
N ASN A 326 -24.59 8.80 9.45
CA ASN A 326 -23.60 9.42 8.58
C ASN A 326 -23.65 10.94 8.76
N ILE A 327 -23.00 11.46 9.80
CA ILE A 327 -22.63 12.88 9.81
C ILE A 327 -21.64 13.07 8.67
N ALA A 328 -22.02 13.85 7.65
CA ALA A 328 -21.14 14.14 6.53
C ALA A 328 -19.84 14.79 7.03
N PRO A 329 -18.66 14.39 6.52
CA PRO A 329 -17.39 15.03 6.86
C PRO A 329 -17.47 16.54 6.61
N VAL A 330 -16.93 17.30 7.54
CA VAL A 330 -16.88 18.75 7.45
C VAL A 330 -15.72 19.15 6.54
N HIS A 331 -16.01 19.91 5.49
CA HIS A 331 -14.99 20.43 4.59
C HIS A 331 -14.40 21.76 5.12
N ARG A 332 -13.07 21.85 5.14
CA ARG A 332 -12.30 23.03 5.52
C ARG A 332 -11.25 23.33 4.47
N THR A 333 -11.23 24.58 3.99
CA THR A 333 -10.09 25.09 3.21
C THR A 333 -9.01 25.55 4.18
N LEU A 334 -7.77 25.20 3.86
CA LEU A 334 -6.56 25.64 4.56
C LEU A 334 -5.88 26.81 3.83
N GLY A 335 -6.55 27.32 2.78
CA GLY A 335 -6.11 28.43 1.96
C GLY A 335 -5.22 28.01 0.80
N VAL A 336 -4.74 29.03 0.09
CA VAL A 336 -3.79 28.91 -1.02
C VAL A 336 -2.46 29.45 -0.57
N GLN A 337 -1.40 28.66 -0.77
CA GLN A 337 -0.07 29.00 -0.32
C GLN A 337 0.90 28.98 -1.49
N ARG A 338 1.84 29.92 -1.48
CA ARG A 338 2.95 29.87 -2.41
C ARG A 338 3.92 28.76 -1.98
N ALA A 339 4.25 27.87 -2.89
CA ALA A 339 5.27 26.86 -2.72
C ALA A 339 6.57 27.28 -3.43
N PRO A 340 7.75 27.03 -2.84
CA PRO A 340 9.02 27.29 -3.51
C PRO A 340 9.24 26.41 -4.75
N THR A 341 8.80 25.15 -4.70
CA THR A 341 8.91 24.16 -5.78
C THR A 341 7.74 23.19 -5.73
N HIS A 342 7.52 22.43 -6.82
CA HIS A 342 6.49 21.38 -6.92
C HIS A 342 6.99 20.00 -6.44
N THR A 343 8.11 19.95 -5.72
CA THR A 343 8.64 18.64 -5.27
C THR A 343 7.76 18.05 -4.17
N ALA A 344 7.57 16.73 -4.20
CA ALA A 344 6.82 15.98 -3.19
C ALA A 344 7.23 16.30 -1.75
N LYS A 345 8.54 16.50 -1.50
CA LYS A 345 9.06 16.85 -0.18
C LYS A 345 8.59 18.24 0.26
N GLN A 346 8.65 19.23 -0.62
CA GLN A 346 8.17 20.57 -0.29
C GLN A 346 6.66 20.65 -0.13
N GLN A 347 5.91 19.81 -0.85
CA GLN A 347 4.47 19.67 -0.65
C GLN A 347 4.14 19.11 0.72
N LEU A 348 4.83 18.04 1.16
CA LEU A 348 4.68 17.51 2.52
C LEU A 348 5.01 18.58 3.56
N ASP A 349 6.15 19.24 3.42
CA ASP A 349 6.57 20.29 4.37
C ASP A 349 5.56 21.46 4.38
N GLY A 350 4.94 21.77 3.24
CA GLY A 350 3.83 22.70 3.11
C GLY A 350 2.61 22.27 3.94
N TRP A 351 2.18 21.01 3.83
CA TRP A 351 1.10 20.45 4.63
C TRP A 351 1.37 20.52 6.14
N LEU A 352 2.58 20.11 6.56
CA LEU A 352 2.95 20.14 7.98
C LEU A 352 2.95 21.57 8.53
N LYS A 353 3.54 22.52 7.79
CA LYS A 353 3.54 23.95 8.16
C LYS A 353 2.14 24.53 8.31
N VAL A 354 1.19 24.11 7.47
CA VAL A 354 -0.21 24.53 7.58
C VAL A 354 -0.82 24.04 8.89
N PHE A 355 -0.67 22.75 9.19
CA PHE A 355 -1.20 22.17 10.41
C PHE A 355 -0.56 22.79 11.65
N ASP A 356 0.77 22.93 11.65
CA ASP A 356 1.50 23.58 12.74
C ASP A 356 1.05 25.04 12.91
N ALA A 357 0.86 25.80 11.82
CA ALA A 357 0.34 27.17 11.92
C ALA A 357 -1.07 27.24 12.53
N CYS A 358 -1.94 26.26 12.28
CA CYS A 358 -3.23 26.16 12.94
C CYS A 358 -3.07 25.83 14.43
N CYS A 359 -2.24 24.83 14.75
CA CYS A 359 -1.95 24.40 16.12
C CYS A 359 -1.34 25.53 16.95
N ASP A 360 -0.34 26.25 16.42
CA ASP A 360 0.35 27.36 17.09
C ASP A 360 -0.58 28.53 17.41
N VAL A 361 -1.54 28.82 16.52
CA VAL A 361 -2.55 29.86 16.78
C VAL A 361 -3.48 29.40 17.89
N PHE A 362 -3.92 28.15 17.88
CA PHE A 362 -4.79 27.62 18.93
C PHE A 362 -4.09 27.51 20.28
N SER A 363 -2.86 26.99 20.36
CA SER A 363 -2.10 26.88 21.62
C SER A 363 -1.79 28.23 22.27
N ARG A 364 -1.67 29.31 21.47
CA ARG A 364 -1.52 30.68 22.00
C ARG A 364 -2.84 31.32 22.44
N SER A 365 -3.98 30.71 22.11
CA SER A 365 -5.29 31.22 22.50
C SER A 365 -5.63 30.83 23.95
N PRO A 366 -6.47 31.62 24.65
CA PRO A 366 -6.90 31.29 26.02
C PRO A 366 -7.53 29.89 26.17
N ILE A 367 -8.20 29.40 25.12
CA ILE A 367 -8.86 28.08 25.13
C ILE A 367 -7.89 26.92 24.85
N GLY A 368 -6.70 27.19 24.30
CA GLY A 368 -5.73 26.17 23.90
C GLY A 368 -4.48 26.10 24.76
N GLN A 369 -4.32 26.98 25.76
CA GLN A 369 -3.12 27.05 26.61
C GLN A 369 -2.79 25.74 27.34
N THR A 370 -3.81 24.94 27.67
CA THR A 370 -3.64 23.64 28.34
C THR A 370 -3.47 22.47 27.37
N SER A 371 -3.60 22.70 26.07
CA SER A 371 -3.59 21.66 25.04
C SER A 371 -2.26 21.67 24.28
N HIS A 372 -1.45 20.62 24.48
CA HIS A 372 -0.26 20.38 23.67
C HIS A 372 -0.65 19.75 22.33
N ILE A 373 -0.78 20.58 21.30
CA ILE A 373 -1.15 20.14 19.95
C ILE A 373 -0.05 20.46 18.93
N SER A 374 0.10 19.60 17.93
CA SER A 374 1.07 19.74 16.83
C SER A 374 0.58 18.98 15.62
N SER A 375 1.15 19.22 14.43
CA SER A 375 0.83 18.47 13.21
C SER A 375 0.91 16.95 13.36
N LYS A 376 1.78 16.43 14.26
CA LYS A 376 1.91 14.98 14.54
C LYS A 376 0.61 14.34 15.00
N MET A 377 -0.29 15.10 15.62
CA MET A 377 -1.59 14.57 16.06
C MET A 377 -2.52 14.21 14.91
N VAL A 378 -2.27 14.77 13.71
CA VAL A 378 -3.07 14.52 12.51
C VAL A 378 -2.69 13.18 11.88
N ALA A 379 -1.44 12.74 12.02
CA ALA A 379 -0.94 11.48 11.46
C ALA A 379 -1.83 10.24 11.75
N PRO A 380 -2.19 9.93 13.01
CA PRO A 380 -3.04 8.76 13.29
C PRO A 380 -4.46 8.91 12.71
N LYS A 381 -4.94 10.15 12.53
CA LYS A 381 -6.28 10.46 12.02
C LYS A 381 -6.33 10.52 10.49
N LEU A 382 -5.19 10.70 9.83
CA LEU A 382 -5.11 10.75 8.38
C LEU A 382 -5.46 9.37 7.80
N ARG A 383 -6.56 9.31 7.03
CA ARG A 383 -7.08 8.09 6.40
C ARG A 383 -7.12 8.17 4.88
N GLY A 384 -7.01 9.36 4.29
CA GLY A 384 -6.99 9.48 2.85
C GLY A 384 -6.33 10.74 2.31
N MET A 385 -5.96 10.68 1.03
CA MET A 385 -5.46 11.79 0.24
C MET A 385 -6.08 11.79 -1.17
N LEU A 386 -6.60 12.96 -1.58
CA LEU A 386 -7.05 13.22 -2.94
C LEU A 386 -6.08 14.18 -3.63
N THR A 387 -5.45 13.72 -4.71
CA THR A 387 -4.53 14.52 -5.53
C THR A 387 -4.60 14.07 -6.98
N ASP A 388 -3.89 14.73 -7.90
CA ASP A 388 -3.78 14.21 -9.26
C ASP A 388 -2.88 12.95 -9.33
N HIS A 389 -2.68 12.39 -10.53
CA HIS A 389 -1.88 11.19 -10.74
C HIS A 389 -0.40 11.47 -11.06
N ALA A 390 0.09 12.70 -10.89
CA ALA A 390 1.45 13.06 -11.23
C ALA A 390 2.47 12.33 -10.34
N SER A 391 3.70 12.16 -10.83
CA SER A 391 4.74 11.38 -10.15
C SER A 391 5.16 11.96 -8.81
N ASP A 392 5.19 13.29 -8.72
CA ASP A 392 5.39 14.04 -7.47
C ASP A 392 4.24 13.80 -6.49
N GLN A 393 2.99 13.73 -6.94
CA GLN A 393 1.85 13.41 -6.05
C GLN A 393 1.89 11.97 -5.52
N LYS A 394 2.30 11.00 -6.35
CA LYS A 394 2.54 9.62 -5.88
C LYS A 394 3.64 9.58 -4.83
N ARG A 395 4.75 10.30 -5.08
CA ARG A 395 5.85 10.40 -4.11
C ARG A 395 5.41 11.12 -2.83
N LEU A 396 4.53 12.12 -2.93
CA LEU A 396 3.95 12.80 -1.77
C LEU A 396 3.12 11.82 -0.93
N TYR A 397 2.30 10.98 -1.56
CA TYR A 397 1.52 9.94 -0.87
C TYR A 397 2.43 8.97 -0.10
N GLU A 398 3.53 8.50 -0.70
CA GLU A 398 4.51 7.66 -0.02
C GLU A 398 5.12 8.38 1.20
N LEU A 399 5.57 9.63 1.02
CA LEU A 399 6.16 10.43 2.09
C LEU A 399 5.18 10.72 3.22
N LEU A 400 3.89 10.91 2.91
CA LEU A 400 2.83 11.03 3.92
C LEU A 400 2.61 9.73 4.68
N GLY A 401 2.62 8.59 4.00
CA GLY A 401 2.55 7.27 4.63
C GLY A 401 3.74 7.01 5.56
N GLU A 402 4.95 7.35 5.13
CA GLU A 402 6.17 7.28 5.95
C GLU A 402 6.08 8.21 7.17
N TRP A 403 5.63 9.45 6.98
CA TRP A 403 5.41 10.41 8.07
C TRP A 403 4.37 9.90 9.07
N LYS A 404 3.26 9.36 8.58
CA LYS A 404 2.20 8.79 9.41
C LYS A 404 2.71 7.65 10.29
N ARG A 405 3.41 6.67 9.69
CA ARG A 405 4.03 5.56 10.43
C ARG A 405 5.02 6.06 11.47
N ARG A 406 5.91 6.98 11.08
CA ARG A 406 6.92 7.55 11.98
C ARG A 406 6.28 8.20 13.20
N CYS A 407 5.25 9.03 13.03
CA CYS A 407 4.54 9.67 14.14
C CYS A 407 3.91 8.64 15.11
N ASP A 408 3.27 7.58 14.60
CA ASP A 408 2.71 6.52 15.46
C ASP A 408 3.81 5.78 16.24
N ARG A 409 4.89 5.37 15.56
CA ARG A 409 6.02 4.66 16.21
C ARG A 409 6.71 5.54 17.25
N GLU A 410 6.90 6.82 16.98
CA GLU A 410 7.45 7.78 17.95
C GLU A 410 6.59 7.85 19.22
N VAL A 411 5.26 7.94 19.08
CA VAL A 411 4.35 8.00 20.24
C VAL A 411 4.42 6.71 21.08
N ARG A 412 4.47 5.55 20.42
CA ARG A 412 4.62 4.25 21.11
C ARG A 412 5.95 4.15 21.85
N ALA A 413 7.03 4.55 21.19
CA ALA A 413 8.36 4.55 21.78
C ALA A 413 8.42 5.46 23.01
N MET A 414 7.89 6.68 22.92
CA MET A 414 7.83 7.61 24.04
C MET A 414 7.01 7.05 25.21
N SER A 415 5.87 6.42 24.94
CA SER A 415 5.05 5.78 25.96
C SER A 415 5.78 4.64 26.67
N LYS A 416 6.48 3.80 25.89
CA LYS A 416 7.27 2.68 26.43
C LYS A 416 8.44 3.18 27.27
N LEU A 417 9.20 4.15 26.76
CA LEU A 417 10.33 4.76 27.45
C LEU A 417 9.91 5.45 28.74
N ALA A 418 8.78 6.16 28.76
CA ALA A 418 8.26 6.79 29.97
C ALA A 418 7.93 5.79 31.10
N GLY A 419 7.62 4.53 30.75
CA GLY A 419 7.40 3.45 31.70
C GLY A 419 8.66 2.69 32.14
N MET A 420 9.82 2.97 31.54
CA MET A 420 11.10 2.32 31.87
C MET A 420 11.87 3.09 32.93
N SER A 421 12.66 2.38 33.73
CA SER A 421 13.60 3.01 34.66
C SER A 421 14.73 3.74 33.91
N VAL A 422 15.35 4.72 34.58
CA VAL A 422 16.48 5.47 34.00
C VAL A 422 17.65 4.54 33.64
N GLU A 423 17.90 3.51 34.46
CA GLU A 423 18.97 2.54 34.20
C GLU A 423 18.71 1.71 32.93
N GLU A 424 17.47 1.24 32.74
CA GLU A 424 17.09 0.52 31.52
C GLU A 424 17.18 1.41 30.27
N GLN A 425 16.76 2.67 30.37
CA GLN A 425 16.87 3.63 29.28
C GLN A 425 18.33 3.88 28.89
N LEU A 426 19.21 4.07 29.88
CA LEU A 426 20.65 4.28 29.66
C LEU A 426 21.33 3.05 29.07
N ASN A 427 20.98 1.85 29.52
CA ASN A 427 21.50 0.60 28.96
C ASN A 427 21.11 0.42 27.49
N MET A 428 19.84 0.68 27.16
CA MET A 428 19.34 0.63 25.78
C MET A 428 20.03 1.66 24.90
N LEU A 429 20.12 2.91 25.35
CA LEU A 429 20.79 3.98 24.62
C LEU A 429 22.27 3.68 24.39
N SER A 430 22.97 3.12 25.39
CA SER A 430 24.38 2.76 25.27
C SER A 430 24.61 1.74 24.14
N HIS A 431 23.76 0.72 24.03
CA HIS A 431 23.86 -0.28 22.96
C HIS A 431 23.66 0.34 21.55
N HIS A 432 22.71 1.27 21.41
CA HIS A 432 22.49 1.97 20.14
C HIS A 432 23.60 2.98 19.81
N LEU A 433 24.14 3.65 20.83
CA LEU A 433 25.25 4.57 20.69
C LEU A 433 26.54 3.85 20.31
N ASP A 434 26.84 2.68 20.90
CA ASP A 434 27.99 1.86 20.54
C ASP A 434 27.95 1.45 19.07
N ASN A 435 26.77 1.11 18.55
CA ASN A 435 26.57 0.81 17.14
C ASN A 435 26.75 2.05 16.26
N ALA A 436 26.21 3.22 16.65
CA ALA A 436 26.36 4.46 15.89
C ALA A 436 27.81 4.96 15.85
N VAL A 437 28.55 4.78 16.95
CA VAL A 437 29.94 5.21 17.10
C VAL A 437 30.93 4.24 16.43
N SER A 438 30.54 2.99 16.17
CA SER A 438 31.41 1.98 15.53
C SER A 438 32.00 2.40 14.18
N GLY A 439 31.36 3.33 13.46
CA GLY A 439 31.84 3.91 12.21
C GLY A 439 32.61 5.24 12.35
N VAL A 440 32.69 5.80 13.55
CA VAL A 440 33.20 7.16 13.82
C VAL A 440 34.54 7.08 14.55
N LYS A 441 35.65 7.29 13.82
CA LYS A 441 36.99 7.29 14.42
C LYS A 441 37.13 8.45 15.41
N GLY A 442 37.55 8.13 16.64
CA GLY A 442 37.87 9.15 17.63
C GLY A 442 36.66 9.93 18.14
N TRP A 443 35.49 9.29 18.25
CA TRP A 443 34.24 9.87 18.78
C TRP A 443 34.41 10.81 19.98
N ARG A 444 35.16 10.38 21.01
CA ARG A 444 35.39 11.18 22.22
C ARG A 444 36.20 12.46 21.98
N GLY A 445 36.88 12.58 20.84
CA GLY A 445 37.63 13.75 20.40
C GLY A 445 36.90 14.63 19.38
N LEU A 446 35.65 14.31 19.02
CA LEU A 446 34.82 15.18 18.20
C LEU A 446 34.36 16.43 18.97
N SER A 447 33.96 17.47 18.23
CA SER A 447 33.36 18.65 18.84
C SER A 447 32.04 18.30 19.55
N PRO A 448 31.65 19.06 20.59
CA PRO A 448 30.39 18.83 21.31
C PRO A 448 29.15 18.78 20.40
N GLU A 449 29.12 19.57 19.32
CA GLU A 449 28.02 19.62 18.36
C GLU A 449 27.90 18.32 17.56
N HIS A 450 29.04 17.78 17.11
CA HIS A 450 29.06 16.51 16.39
C HIS A 450 28.73 15.34 17.32
N GLN A 451 29.17 15.40 18.58
CA GLN A 451 28.77 14.43 19.59
C GLN A 451 27.27 14.50 19.89
N SER A 452 26.71 15.70 19.99
CA SER A 452 25.26 15.87 20.16
C SER A 452 24.47 15.31 18.99
N THR A 453 24.95 15.51 17.75
CA THR A 453 24.28 15.03 16.52
C THR A 453 24.20 13.51 16.47
N VAL A 454 25.31 12.80 16.68
CA VAL A 454 25.31 11.33 16.63
C VAL A 454 24.55 10.74 17.82
N MET A 455 24.60 11.38 19.01
CA MET A 455 23.81 10.93 20.15
C MET A 455 22.30 11.11 19.90
N HIS A 456 21.93 12.23 19.26
CA HIS A 456 20.58 12.47 18.78
C HIS A 456 20.15 11.41 17.75
N ASP A 457 20.98 11.10 16.76
CA ASP A 457 20.69 10.07 15.75
C ASP A 457 20.52 8.68 16.39
N ALA A 458 21.39 8.32 17.33
CA ALA A 458 21.28 7.08 18.09
C ALA A 458 19.96 7.00 18.87
N TRP A 459 19.53 8.12 19.46
CA TRP A 459 18.24 8.24 20.12
C TRP A 459 17.06 8.05 19.15
N PHE A 460 17.12 8.64 17.95
CA PHE A 460 16.08 8.46 16.93
C PHE A 460 15.98 7.01 16.45
N VAL A 461 17.12 6.34 16.24
CA VAL A 461 17.16 4.92 15.86
C VAL A 461 16.58 4.04 16.97
N LEU A 462 16.95 4.30 18.24
CA LEU A 462 16.38 3.62 19.40
C LEU A 462 14.86 3.79 19.45
N ALA A 463 14.37 5.02 19.34
CA ALA A 463 12.94 5.32 19.37
C ALA A 463 12.19 4.64 18.22
N ALA A 464 12.74 4.65 17.00
CA ALA A 464 12.16 3.94 15.87
C ALA A 464 12.07 2.42 16.11
N HIS A 465 13.11 1.82 16.69
CA HIS A 465 13.16 0.39 17.00
C HIS A 465 12.10 0.00 18.05
N ILE A 466 12.08 0.69 19.20
CA ILE A 466 11.09 0.44 20.26
C ILE A 466 9.67 0.64 19.73
N GLY A 467 9.46 1.73 18.99
CA GLY A 467 8.15 2.03 18.41
C GLY A 467 7.65 0.92 17.49
N GLU A 468 8.52 0.40 16.63
CA GLU A 468 8.20 -0.71 15.74
C GLU A 468 7.94 -2.01 16.50
N GLU A 469 8.75 -2.35 17.51
CA GLU A 469 8.51 -3.53 18.35
C GLU A 469 7.16 -3.46 19.07
N GLU A 470 6.80 -2.30 19.63
CA GLU A 470 5.49 -2.11 20.28
C GLU A 470 4.33 -2.14 19.28
N PHE A 471 4.54 -1.73 18.03
CA PHE A 471 3.53 -1.86 16.97
C PHE A 471 3.32 -3.32 16.56
N GLN A 472 4.40 -4.09 16.40
CA GLN A 472 4.34 -5.50 16.00
C GLN A 472 3.63 -6.39 17.03
N LYS A 473 3.50 -5.95 18.28
CA LYS A 473 2.72 -6.64 19.33
C LYS A 473 1.21 -6.52 19.13
N LEU A 474 0.74 -5.59 18.31
CA LEU A 474 -0.68 -5.41 18.02
C LEU A 474 -1.19 -6.54 17.13
N ASN A 475 -2.50 -6.78 17.14
CA ASN A 475 -3.11 -7.72 16.21
C ASN A 475 -3.05 -7.17 14.76
N PRO A 476 -3.07 -8.04 13.73
CA PRO A 476 -2.92 -7.61 12.33
C PRO A 476 -4.00 -6.64 11.84
N GLU A 477 -5.22 -6.73 12.37
CA GLU A 477 -6.33 -5.85 11.99
C GLU A 477 -6.10 -4.41 12.47
N VAL A 478 -5.64 -4.26 13.71
CA VAL A 478 -5.29 -2.97 14.29
C VAL A 478 -4.04 -2.39 13.62
N GLN A 479 -3.05 -3.23 13.30
CA GLN A 479 -1.87 -2.80 12.53
C GLN A 479 -2.29 -2.23 11.18
N PHE A 480 -3.15 -2.95 10.46
CA PHE A 480 -3.70 -2.49 9.18
C PHE A 480 -4.46 -1.17 9.33
N ASP A 481 -5.34 -1.06 10.33
CA ASP A 481 -6.12 0.16 10.56
C ASP A 481 -5.23 1.38 10.85
N ILE A 482 -4.20 1.22 11.70
CA ILE A 482 -3.26 2.30 12.05
C ILE A 482 -2.51 2.79 10.82
N ASP A 483 -1.98 1.89 10.00
CA ASP A 483 -1.16 2.21 8.83
C ASP A 483 -2.01 2.53 7.59
N PHE A 484 -3.33 2.31 7.64
CA PHE A 484 -4.25 2.55 6.53
C PHE A 484 -4.21 4.00 6.04
N LEU A 485 -4.00 4.16 4.74
CA LEU A 485 -4.05 5.43 4.05
C LEU A 485 -4.55 5.21 2.61
N ALA A 486 -5.75 5.67 2.30
CA ALA A 486 -6.30 5.60 0.95
C ALA A 486 -5.73 6.73 0.06
N TRP A 487 -5.50 6.42 -1.21
CA TRP A 487 -5.22 7.43 -2.23
C TRP A 487 -6.26 7.34 -3.33
N THR A 488 -6.81 8.49 -3.71
CA THR A 488 -7.64 8.61 -4.90
C THR A 488 -7.05 9.68 -5.81
N GLY A 489 -6.87 9.30 -7.08
CA GLY A 489 -6.33 10.20 -8.09
C GLY A 489 -7.42 10.98 -8.82
N CYS A 490 -7.06 12.10 -9.44
CA CYS A 490 -7.93 12.87 -10.31
C CYS A 490 -8.33 12.10 -11.59
N CYS A 491 -9.63 11.90 -11.80
CA CYS A 491 -10.18 11.22 -12.99
C CYS A 491 -10.18 12.08 -14.27
N MET A 492 -9.94 13.40 -14.17
CA MET A 492 -10.23 14.35 -15.26
C MET A 492 -9.09 14.50 -16.29
N HIS A 493 -7.83 14.24 -15.92
CA HIS A 493 -6.67 14.46 -16.81
C HIS A 493 -6.43 13.36 -17.87
N LYS A 494 -7.35 12.40 -18.04
CA LYS A 494 -7.23 11.38 -19.11
C LYS A 494 -7.76 11.84 -20.46
N GLU A 495 -8.73 12.76 -20.53
CA GLU A 495 -9.26 13.21 -21.83
C GLU A 495 -8.30 14.14 -22.58
N LEU A 496 -7.50 14.96 -21.88
CA LEU A 496 -6.53 15.87 -22.49
C LEU A 496 -5.26 15.19 -23.01
N ASN A 497 -4.92 13.99 -22.51
CA ASN A 497 -3.78 13.23 -23.02
C ASN A 497 -4.12 12.42 -24.27
N VAL A 498 -5.40 12.11 -24.51
CA VAL A 498 -5.88 11.52 -25.78
C VAL A 498 -5.62 12.46 -26.94
N THR A 499 -5.81 13.78 -26.76
CA THR A 499 -5.54 14.78 -27.80
C THR A 499 -4.05 15.01 -28.03
N LYS A 500 -3.20 15.00 -26.99
CA LYS A 500 -1.72 15.06 -27.18
C LYS A 500 -1.18 13.83 -27.92
N GLY A 501 -1.64 12.63 -27.57
CA GLY A 501 -1.29 11.40 -28.30
C GLY A 501 -1.83 11.39 -29.74
N GLY A 502 -3.06 11.88 -29.94
CA GLY A 502 -3.69 12.03 -31.25
C GLY A 502 -2.94 13.00 -32.18
N VAL A 503 -2.51 14.15 -31.67
CA VAL A 503 -1.75 15.16 -32.43
C VAL A 503 -0.34 14.66 -32.76
N ALA A 504 0.36 14.04 -31.80
CA ALA A 504 1.68 13.44 -32.06
C ALA A 504 1.61 12.33 -33.13
N ARG A 505 0.53 11.55 -33.16
CA ARG A 505 0.30 10.51 -34.18
C ARG A 505 -0.15 11.09 -35.52
N PHE A 506 -0.90 12.20 -35.53
CA PHE A 506 -1.29 12.92 -36.74
C PHE A 506 -0.07 13.52 -37.46
N TYR A 507 0.86 14.14 -36.73
CA TYR A 507 2.10 14.65 -37.30
C TYR A 507 3.03 13.53 -37.77
N ARG A 508 3.13 12.41 -37.05
CA ARG A 508 3.95 11.25 -37.45
C ARG A 508 3.38 10.51 -38.68
N LYS A 509 2.05 10.53 -38.88
CA LYS A 509 1.40 9.94 -40.06
C LYS A 509 1.52 10.83 -41.30
N ASN A 510 1.55 12.15 -41.13
CA ASN A 510 1.71 13.10 -42.25
C ASN A 510 3.18 13.34 -42.64
N SER A 511 4.15 13.00 -41.78
CA SER A 511 5.59 13.05 -42.09
C SER A 511 6.18 11.69 -42.52
N GLY A 512 5.37 10.64 -42.56
CA GLY A 512 5.78 9.26 -42.84
C GLY A 512 5.03 8.60 -43.99
N ILE A 513 4.51 9.35 -44.97
CA ILE A 513 4.05 8.78 -46.24
C ILE A 513 5.28 8.49 -47.12
N GLN A 514 6.12 7.56 -46.67
CA GLN A 514 6.92 6.70 -47.53
C GLN A 514 7.55 5.59 -46.67
N ASN A 515 7.12 4.38 -47.00
CA ASN A 515 7.69 3.08 -46.67
C ASN A 515 7.29 2.40 -45.34
N ASP A 516 6.92 1.14 -45.54
CA ASP A 516 6.92 0.01 -44.62
C ASP A 516 5.67 -0.22 -43.76
N SER A 517 4.60 -0.58 -44.48
CA SER A 517 3.57 -1.48 -43.97
C SER A 517 4.11 -2.91 -43.80
N GLN A 518 3.84 -3.51 -42.63
CA GLN A 518 3.99 -4.94 -42.28
C GLN A 518 5.23 -5.36 -41.47
N THR A 519 5.50 -4.77 -40.30
CA THR A 519 6.21 -5.54 -39.24
C THR A 519 6.03 -5.07 -37.77
N GLN A 520 5.10 -4.14 -37.47
CA GLN A 520 5.09 -3.47 -36.16
C GLN A 520 3.79 -3.63 -35.32
N VAL A 521 3.00 -4.69 -35.57
CA VAL A 521 1.76 -4.92 -34.79
C VAL A 521 1.93 -5.97 -33.69
N THR A 522 2.96 -6.81 -33.75
CA THR A 522 3.17 -7.90 -32.77
C THR A 522 4.07 -7.54 -31.60
N GLN A 523 4.86 -6.46 -31.66
CA GLN A 523 5.72 -6.03 -30.53
C GLN A 523 4.99 -5.12 -29.52
N ASP A 524 3.99 -4.35 -29.93
CA ASP A 524 3.30 -3.40 -29.03
C ASP A 524 2.27 -4.07 -28.10
N LEU A 525 1.75 -5.24 -28.45
CA LEU A 525 0.84 -6.00 -27.57
C LEU A 525 1.57 -6.69 -26.40
N ALA A 526 2.86 -6.97 -26.54
CA ALA A 526 3.67 -7.56 -25.46
C ALA A 526 4.06 -6.53 -24.39
N LEU A 527 4.20 -5.25 -24.75
CA LEU A 527 4.59 -4.20 -23.81
C LEU A 527 3.41 -3.74 -22.93
N ILE A 528 2.18 -3.82 -23.43
CA ILE A 528 0.97 -3.46 -22.68
C ILE A 528 0.61 -4.54 -21.64
N ALA A 529 0.89 -5.81 -21.93
CA ALA A 529 0.65 -6.90 -20.97
C ALA A 529 1.65 -6.93 -19.80
N MET A 530 2.88 -6.39 -19.96
CA MET A 530 3.86 -6.34 -18.87
C MET A 530 3.69 -5.16 -17.91
N LEU A 531 2.94 -4.11 -18.30
CA LEU A 531 2.71 -2.92 -17.46
C LEU A 531 1.46 -3.00 -16.58
N GLN A 532 0.76 -4.14 -16.54
CA GLN A 532 -0.38 -4.39 -15.64
C GLN A 532 -0.04 -5.34 -14.46
N LEU A 533 1.23 -5.67 -14.25
CA LEU A 533 1.69 -6.58 -13.17
C LEU A 533 2.82 -6.00 -12.29
N SER A 534 2.91 -4.68 -12.16
CA SER A 534 3.73 -3.97 -11.17
C SER A 534 2.98 -2.75 -10.65
#